data_AF-A0A7Y7H6G2-F1
#
_entry.id   AF-A0A7Y7H6G2-F1
#
_cell.length_a   1.000
_cell.length_b   1.000
_cell.length_c   1.000
_cell.angle_alpha   90.00
_cell.angle_beta   90.00
_cell.angle_gamma   90.00
#
_symmetry.space_group_name_H-M   'P 1'
#
loop_
_entity.id
_entity.type
_entity.pdbx_description
1 polymer ?
#
loop_
_entity_poly.entity_id
_entity_poly.type
_entity_poly.pdbx_seq_one_letter_code
_entity_poly.pdbx_strand_id
1 'polypeptide(L)'
;MIFSEFTAWSIIVVAATVLHNSGVTDIKSASDAARAIEPLVHTFPNAGFLAKLIFSTGIIGLGLLAIPVLSGSVGYAACEAFNWKAGLNLKLKKARSFYAVICIATLIGLLINYIGIDPVKALVYAAVLNGIAAVPLLFLIARISSNPKIMGEYNSKFISKLMLWSSFAAMGAAAIALCYTLY
;
A
#
# COMPACT_ATOMS: atom_id res chain seq x y z
N MET A 1 5.92 -14.21 -0.94
CA MET A 1 6.64 -13.20 -0.12
C MET A 1 8.05 -12.93 -0.64
N ILE A 2 8.86 -13.95 -0.98
CA ILE A 2 10.25 -13.76 -1.47
C ILE A 2 10.38 -12.76 -2.63
N PHE A 3 9.56 -12.87 -3.68
CA PHE A 3 9.60 -11.93 -4.80
C PHE A 3 9.32 -10.48 -4.40
N SER A 4 8.36 -10.26 -3.49
CA SER A 4 8.01 -8.90 -3.01
C SER A 4 9.15 -8.30 -2.18
N GLU A 5 9.76 -9.09 -1.29
CA GLU A 5 10.90 -8.65 -0.47
C GLU A 5 12.12 -8.35 -1.35
N PHE A 6 12.39 -9.18 -2.36
CA PHE A 6 13.46 -8.93 -3.30
C PHE A 6 13.24 -7.64 -4.11
N THR A 7 12.01 -7.40 -4.56
CA THR A 7 11.66 -6.15 -5.24
C THR A 7 11.80 -4.95 -4.30
N ALA A 8 11.32 -5.05 -3.05
CA ALA A 8 11.47 -3.98 -2.06
C ALA A 8 12.95 -3.66 -1.77
N TRP A 9 13.77 -4.69 -1.56
CA TRP A 9 15.21 -4.53 -1.40
C TRP A 9 15.86 -3.87 -2.61
N SER A 10 15.49 -4.29 -3.83
CA SER A 10 15.99 -3.68 -5.06
C SER A 10 15.62 -2.19 -5.16
N ILE A 11 14.39 -1.81 -4.80
CA ILE A 11 13.95 -0.41 -4.77
C ILE A 11 14.79 0.40 -3.76
N ILE A 12 15.03 -0.15 -2.56
CA ILE A 12 15.86 0.51 -1.53
C ILE A 12 17.29 0.73 -2.02
N VAL A 13 17.91 -0.29 -2.62
CA VAL A 13 19.29 -0.19 -3.15
C VAL A 13 19.37 0.84 -4.27
N VAL A 14 18.40 0.85 -5.20
CA VAL A 14 18.35 1.84 -6.29
C VAL A 14 18.15 3.24 -5.73
N ALA A 15 17.25 3.44 -4.78
CA ALA A 15 17.06 4.73 -4.13
C ALA A 15 18.35 5.19 -3.42
N ALA A 16 19.00 4.30 -2.67
CA ALA A 16 20.22 4.63 -1.93
C ALA A 16 21.41 4.94 -2.85
N THR A 17 21.58 4.20 -3.94
CA THR A 17 22.77 4.35 -4.81
C THR A 17 22.61 5.40 -5.88
N VAL A 18 21.38 5.62 -6.37
CA VAL A 18 21.13 6.50 -7.50
C VAL A 18 20.55 7.83 -7.05
N LEU A 19 19.53 7.80 -6.18
CA LEU A 19 18.80 8.99 -5.76
C LEU A 19 19.64 9.84 -4.80
N HIS A 20 20.25 9.19 -3.79
CA HIS A 20 21.11 9.87 -2.82
C HIS A 20 22.37 10.44 -3.47
N ASN A 21 23.00 9.69 -4.39
CA ASN A 21 24.19 10.14 -5.11
C ASN A 21 23.91 11.25 -6.13
N SER A 22 22.67 11.35 -6.62
CA SER A 22 22.22 12.43 -7.51
C SER A 22 21.73 13.67 -6.74
N GLY A 23 21.79 13.68 -5.41
CA GLY A 23 21.37 14.80 -4.55
C GLY A 23 19.86 15.06 -4.52
N VAL A 24 19.04 14.15 -5.06
CA VAL A 24 17.57 14.29 -5.07
C VAL A 24 17.03 13.72 -3.76
N THR A 25 16.68 14.61 -2.83
CA THR A 25 16.13 14.21 -1.51
C THR A 25 14.61 14.29 -1.45
N ASP A 26 13.95 14.91 -2.44
CA ASP A 26 12.52 15.18 -2.46
C ASP A 26 11.90 14.69 -3.77
N ILE A 27 11.28 13.50 -3.75
CA ILE A 27 10.50 12.97 -4.88
C ILE A 27 9.06 13.42 -4.69
N LYS A 28 8.59 14.32 -5.56
CA LYS A 28 7.21 14.84 -5.52
C LYS A 28 6.29 14.18 -6.55
N SER A 29 6.86 13.47 -7.53
CA SER A 29 6.10 12.93 -8.65
C SER A 29 6.71 11.66 -9.22
N ALA A 30 5.86 10.87 -9.91
CA ALA A 30 6.32 9.72 -10.68
C ALA A 30 7.34 10.11 -11.76
N SER A 31 7.23 11.31 -12.35
CA SER A 31 8.23 11.81 -13.29
C SER A 31 9.59 12.03 -12.66
N ASP A 32 9.66 12.46 -11.40
CA ASP A 32 10.92 12.64 -10.68
C ASP A 32 11.56 11.29 -10.36
N ALA A 33 10.75 10.30 -9.96
CA ALA A 33 11.21 8.94 -9.75
C ALA A 33 11.71 8.28 -11.06
N ALA A 34 11.11 8.59 -12.21
CA ALA A 34 11.59 8.12 -13.51
C ALA A 34 12.96 8.74 -13.87
N ARG A 35 13.11 10.06 -13.65
CA ARG A 35 14.36 10.80 -13.88
C ARG A 35 15.48 10.29 -12.99
N ALA A 36 15.15 9.91 -11.76
CA ALA A 36 16.11 9.34 -10.82
C ALA A 36 16.76 8.04 -11.31
N ILE A 37 16.16 7.32 -12.26
CA ILE A 37 16.68 6.04 -12.76
C ILE A 37 17.55 6.26 -14.02
N GLU A 38 17.54 7.46 -14.62
CA GLU A 38 18.37 7.79 -15.79
C GLU A 38 19.86 7.41 -15.59
N PRO A 39 20.47 7.61 -14.41
CA PRO A 39 21.87 7.29 -14.23
C PRO A 39 22.24 5.79 -14.32
N LEU A 40 21.30 4.89 -14.04
CA LEU A 40 21.51 3.45 -14.16
C LEU A 40 21.58 2.99 -15.62
N VAL A 41 21.03 3.77 -16.55
CA VAL A 41 20.87 3.38 -17.96
C VAL A 41 21.90 4.07 -18.85
N HIS A 42 22.82 4.87 -18.28
CA HIS A 42 23.85 5.65 -19.00
C HIS A 42 24.70 4.84 -20.00
N THR A 43 24.79 3.52 -19.84
CA THR A 43 25.56 2.63 -20.73
C THR A 43 24.95 2.51 -22.14
N PHE A 44 23.68 2.89 -22.34
CA PHE A 44 22.99 2.77 -23.64
C PHE A 44 22.78 4.13 -24.34
N PRO A 45 22.86 4.21 -25.69
CA PRO A 45 22.45 5.40 -26.42
C PRO A 45 20.95 5.66 -26.16
N ASN A 46 20.60 6.90 -25.81
CA ASN A 46 19.26 7.33 -25.34
C ASN A 46 18.82 6.82 -23.95
N ALA A 47 19.77 6.64 -23.02
CA ALA A 47 19.57 6.23 -21.62
C ALA A 47 18.35 6.86 -20.92
N GLY A 48 18.15 8.17 -21.08
CA GLY A 48 17.07 8.89 -20.39
C GLY A 48 15.66 8.53 -20.89
N PHE A 49 15.50 8.23 -22.17
CA PHE A 49 14.21 7.79 -22.72
C PHE A 49 13.88 6.36 -22.30
N LEU A 50 14.89 5.48 -22.29
CA LEU A 50 14.72 4.10 -21.89
C LEU A 50 14.36 3.96 -20.40
N ALA A 51 15.01 4.74 -19.52
CA ALA A 51 14.66 4.81 -18.09
C ALA A 51 13.19 5.22 -17.87
N LYS A 52 12.73 6.27 -18.58
CA LYS A 52 11.32 6.70 -18.53
C LYS A 52 10.36 5.64 -19.03
N LEU A 53 10.69 4.94 -20.12
CA LEU A 53 9.86 3.87 -20.67
C LEU A 53 9.73 2.69 -19.70
N ILE A 54 10.85 2.23 -19.13
CA ILE A 54 10.86 1.12 -18.18
C ILE A 54 10.04 1.49 -16.95
N PHE A 55 10.28 2.68 -16.39
CA PHE A 55 9.55 3.13 -15.20
C PHE A 55 8.06 3.34 -15.46
N SER A 56 7.70 3.95 -16.59
CA SER A 56 6.29 4.17 -16.97
C SER A 56 5.57 2.84 -17.18
N THR A 57 6.20 1.87 -17.85
CA THR A 57 5.63 0.53 -18.05
C THR A 57 5.41 -0.17 -16.71
N GLY A 58 6.38 -0.06 -15.79
CA GLY A 58 6.26 -0.61 -14.43
C GLY A 58 5.13 0.02 -13.62
N ILE A 59 5.04 1.35 -13.57
CA ILE A 59 3.97 2.06 -12.86
C ILE A 59 2.60 1.77 -13.46
N ILE A 60 2.47 1.75 -14.79
CA ILE A 60 1.21 1.42 -15.45
C ILE A 60 0.78 -0.01 -15.09
N GLY A 61 1.72 -0.96 -15.13
CA GLY A 61 1.47 -2.35 -14.72
C GLY A 61 1.02 -2.45 -13.25
N LEU A 62 1.70 -1.73 -12.35
CA LEU A 62 1.34 -1.66 -10.93
C LEU A 62 -0.07 -1.10 -10.75
N GLY A 63 -0.41 0.00 -11.45
CA GLY A 63 -1.72 0.64 -11.40
C GLY A 63 -2.83 -0.30 -11.91
N LEU A 64 -2.62 -0.98 -13.02
CA LEU A 64 -3.59 -1.92 -13.59
C LEU A 64 -3.91 -3.09 -12.65
N LEU A 65 -2.95 -3.53 -11.83
CA LEU A 65 -3.17 -4.56 -10.82
C LEU A 65 -3.77 -4.01 -9.52
N ALA A 66 -3.30 -2.84 -9.08
CA ALA A 66 -3.69 -2.25 -7.80
C ALA A 66 -5.12 -1.69 -7.83
N ILE A 67 -5.51 -1.00 -8.90
CA ILE A 67 -6.81 -0.32 -8.99
C ILE A 67 -7.97 -1.30 -8.81
N PRO A 68 -8.06 -2.45 -9.52
CA PRO A 68 -9.18 -3.38 -9.36
C PRO A 68 -9.22 -4.03 -7.98
N VAL A 69 -8.06 -4.43 -7.43
CA VAL A 69 -7.97 -5.12 -6.14
C VAL A 69 -8.35 -4.19 -4.99
N LEU A 70 -7.78 -2.97 -4.96
CA LEU A 70 -8.06 -2.00 -3.91
C LEU A 70 -9.48 -1.45 -3.99
N SER A 71 -9.94 -1.07 -5.19
CA SER A 71 -11.29 -0.53 -5.35
C SER A 71 -12.34 -1.60 -5.03
N GLY A 72 -12.10 -2.85 -5.44
CA GLY A 72 -12.95 -3.98 -5.07
C GLY A 72 -13.01 -4.17 -3.55
N SER A 73 -11.87 -4.18 -2.87
CA SER A 73 -11.79 -4.29 -1.40
C SER A 73 -12.57 -3.19 -0.69
N VAL A 74 -12.40 -1.92 -1.10
CA VAL A 74 -13.16 -0.79 -0.55
C VAL A 74 -14.66 -0.94 -0.82
N GLY A 75 -15.03 -1.36 -2.03
CA GLY A 75 -16.43 -1.63 -2.38
C GLY A 75 -17.06 -2.69 -1.49
N TYR A 76 -16.33 -3.78 -1.20
CA TYR A 76 -16.79 -4.84 -0.31
C TYR A 76 -16.93 -4.35 1.13
N ALA A 77 -15.88 -3.72 1.66
CA ALA A 77 -15.88 -3.20 3.03
C ALA A 77 -16.98 -2.16 3.26
N ALA A 78 -17.21 -1.25 2.31
CA ALA A 78 -18.29 -0.27 2.40
C ALA A 78 -19.66 -0.94 2.38
N CYS A 79 -19.89 -1.89 1.46
CA CYS A 79 -21.18 -2.57 1.40
C CYS A 79 -21.44 -3.42 2.65
N GLU A 80 -20.42 -4.07 3.21
CA GLU A 80 -20.53 -4.84 4.44
C GLU A 80 -20.84 -3.94 5.65
N ALA A 81 -20.15 -2.81 5.77
CA ALA A 81 -20.41 -1.83 6.83
C ALA A 81 -21.83 -1.25 6.79
N PHE A 82 -22.38 -1.00 5.59
CA PHE A 82 -23.74 -0.49 5.40
C PHE A 82 -24.81 -1.58 5.23
N ASN A 83 -24.44 -2.86 5.39
CA ASN A 83 -25.32 -4.01 5.20
C ASN A 83 -26.02 -4.05 3.81
N TRP A 84 -25.33 -3.55 2.79
CA TRP A 84 -25.77 -3.54 1.39
C TRP A 84 -25.34 -4.81 0.66
N LYS A 85 -26.10 -5.20 -0.37
CA LYS A 85 -25.77 -6.37 -1.20
C LYS A 85 -24.48 -6.12 -2.00
N ALA A 86 -23.41 -6.82 -1.62
CA ALA A 86 -22.10 -6.77 -2.25
C ALA A 86 -21.87 -7.99 -3.16
N GLY A 87 -21.11 -7.83 -4.25
CA GLY A 87 -20.65 -8.96 -5.06
C GLY A 87 -20.29 -8.58 -6.49
N LEU A 88 -19.05 -8.90 -6.90
CA LEU A 88 -18.62 -8.84 -8.31
C LEU A 88 -19.46 -9.76 -9.22
N ASN A 89 -20.03 -10.82 -8.66
CA ASN A 89 -20.92 -11.77 -9.36
C ASN A 89 -22.36 -11.28 -9.47
N LEU A 90 -22.71 -10.12 -8.89
CA LEU A 90 -24.05 -9.55 -8.99
C LEU A 90 -24.13 -8.58 -10.17
N LYS A 91 -25.20 -8.69 -10.97
CA LYS A 91 -25.46 -7.76 -12.09
C LYS A 91 -25.45 -6.30 -11.60
N LEU A 92 -24.88 -5.39 -12.39
CA LEU A 92 -24.82 -3.92 -12.18
C LEU A 92 -26.12 -3.30 -11.63
N LYS A 93 -27.30 -3.83 -12.01
CA LYS A 93 -28.60 -3.36 -11.53
C LYS A 93 -28.93 -3.73 -10.07
N LYS A 94 -28.33 -4.78 -9.48
CA LYS A 94 -28.58 -5.24 -8.10
C LYS A 94 -27.54 -4.74 -7.09
N ALA A 95 -26.36 -4.33 -7.54
CA ALA A 95 -25.25 -3.85 -6.69
C ALA A 95 -24.82 -2.42 -7.08
N ARG A 96 -25.77 -1.52 -7.37
CA ARG A 96 -25.45 -0.12 -7.78
C ARG A 96 -24.55 0.58 -6.76
N SER A 97 -24.78 0.35 -5.46
CA SER A 97 -23.97 0.93 -4.38
C SER A 97 -22.51 0.46 -4.44
N PHE A 98 -22.26 -0.80 -4.77
CA PHE A 98 -20.90 -1.35 -4.90
C PHE A 98 -20.12 -0.69 -6.05
N TYR A 99 -20.73 -0.61 -7.24
CA TYR A 99 -20.10 0.03 -8.39
C TYR A 99 -19.99 1.57 -8.22
N ALA A 100 -20.94 2.19 -7.53
CA ALA A 100 -20.87 3.61 -7.20
C ALA A 100 -19.69 3.92 -6.27
N VAL A 101 -19.47 3.10 -5.22
CA VAL A 101 -18.32 3.26 -4.32
C VAL A 101 -17.00 3.13 -5.09
N ILE A 102 -16.87 2.15 -5.98
CA ILE A 102 -15.67 1.99 -6.83
C ILE A 102 -15.46 3.22 -7.73
N CYS A 103 -16.52 3.68 -8.38
CA CYS A 103 -16.44 4.82 -9.30
C CYS A 103 -16.05 6.10 -8.55
N ILE A 104 -16.67 6.35 -7.39
CA ILE A 104 -16.37 7.50 -6.53
C ILE A 104 -14.93 7.40 -6.01
N ALA A 105 -14.50 6.25 -5.50
CA ALA A 105 -13.13 6.06 -5.01
C ALA A 105 -12.08 6.30 -6.10
N THR A 106 -12.33 5.81 -7.31
CA THR A 106 -11.45 6.01 -8.47
C THR A 106 -11.42 7.49 -8.89
N LEU A 107 -12.59 8.15 -8.90
CA LEU A 107 -12.70 9.56 -9.27
C LEU A 107 -11.99 10.46 -8.25
N ILE A 108 -12.14 10.18 -6.95
CA ILE A 108 -11.42 10.89 -5.89
C ILE A 108 -9.91 10.70 -6.06
N GLY A 109 -9.45 9.46 -6.29
CA GLY A 109 -8.04 9.17 -6.57
C GLY A 109 -7.48 9.97 -7.77
N LEU A 110 -8.27 10.10 -8.83
CA LEU A 110 -7.90 10.92 -9.99
C LEU A 110 -7.83 12.42 -9.61
N LEU A 111 -8.83 12.93 -8.90
CA LEU A 111 -8.92 14.34 -8.51
C LEU A 111 -7.79 14.79 -7.59
N ILE A 112 -7.23 13.90 -6.75
CA ILE A 112 -6.08 14.21 -5.89
C ILE A 112 -4.88 14.72 -6.72
N ASN A 113 -4.69 14.23 -7.95
CA ASN A 113 -3.61 14.72 -8.82
C ASN A 113 -3.82 16.16 -9.28
N TYR A 114 -5.06 16.64 -9.36
CA TYR A 114 -5.41 18.00 -9.78
C TYR A 114 -5.42 19.01 -8.63
N ILE A 115 -5.57 18.54 -7.38
CA ILE A 115 -5.65 19.39 -6.18
C ILE A 115 -4.24 19.90 -5.76
N GLY A 116 -3.18 19.50 -6.47
CA GLY A 116 -1.80 19.91 -6.16
C GLY A 116 -1.22 19.22 -4.92
N ILE A 117 -1.89 18.15 -4.45
CA ILE A 117 -1.35 17.28 -3.40
C ILE A 117 -0.25 16.43 -4.04
N ASP A 118 0.91 16.42 -3.40
CA ASP A 118 2.02 15.56 -3.76
C ASP A 118 1.59 14.09 -3.66
N PRO A 119 1.50 13.35 -4.79
CA PRO A 119 1.04 11.96 -4.79
C PRO A 119 1.95 11.06 -3.96
N VAL A 120 3.25 11.35 -3.88
CA VAL A 120 4.19 10.57 -3.09
C VAL A 120 3.88 10.75 -1.61
N LYS A 121 3.65 11.99 -1.16
CA LYS A 121 3.21 12.24 0.22
C LYS A 121 1.86 11.60 0.53
N ALA A 122 0.90 11.67 -0.38
CA ALA A 122 -0.39 11.00 -0.21
C ALA A 122 -0.22 9.48 -0.04
N LEU A 123 0.68 8.86 -0.81
CA LEU A 123 0.99 7.44 -0.73
C LEU A 123 1.68 7.08 0.59
N VAL A 124 2.57 7.94 1.09
CA VAL A 124 3.19 7.82 2.41
C VAL A 124 2.14 7.93 3.52
N TYR A 125 1.27 8.95 3.49
CA TYR A 125 0.19 9.09 4.47
C TYR A 125 -0.77 7.89 4.44
N ALA A 126 -1.11 7.37 3.27
CA ALA A 126 -1.91 6.16 3.14
C ALA A 126 -1.23 4.95 3.80
N ALA A 127 0.09 4.80 3.62
CA ALA A 127 0.85 3.74 4.27
C ALA A 127 0.92 3.91 5.80
N VAL A 128 1.07 5.14 6.30
CA VAL A 128 1.05 5.46 7.73
C VAL A 128 -0.31 5.14 8.34
N LEU A 129 -1.40 5.60 7.73
CA LEU A 129 -2.76 5.30 8.19
C LEU A 129 -3.03 3.80 8.19
N ASN A 130 -2.56 3.08 7.17
CA ASN A 130 -2.64 1.62 7.12
C ASN A 130 -1.84 0.97 8.28
N GLY A 131 -0.64 1.48 8.58
CA GLY A 131 0.16 1.04 9.73
C GLY A 131 -0.55 1.24 11.08
N ILE A 132 -1.21 2.39 11.26
CA ILE A 132 -2.02 2.67 12.46
C ILE A 132 -3.23 1.74 12.53
N ALA A 133 -3.95 1.55 11.43
CA ALA A 133 -5.12 0.67 11.35
C ALA A 133 -4.77 -0.82 11.57
N ALA A 134 -3.54 -1.23 11.22
CA ALA A 134 -3.06 -2.59 11.43
C ALA A 134 -2.89 -2.94 12.92
N VAL A 135 -2.64 -1.96 13.80
CA VAL A 135 -2.46 -2.19 15.26
C VAL A 135 -3.71 -2.81 15.92
N PRO A 136 -4.91 -2.20 15.83
CA PRO A 136 -6.13 -2.79 16.42
C PRO A 136 -6.52 -4.10 15.72
N LEU A 137 -6.27 -4.22 14.41
CA LEU A 137 -6.52 -5.46 13.68
C LEU A 137 -5.65 -6.60 14.19
N LEU A 138 -4.35 -6.36 14.38
CA LEU A 138 -3.42 -7.34 14.95
C LEU A 138 -3.77 -7.72 16.38
N PHE A 139 -4.24 -6.76 17.20
CA PHE A 139 -4.73 -7.05 18.54
C PHE A 139 -5.92 -8.01 18.52
N LEU A 140 -6.90 -7.76 17.63
CA LEU A 140 -8.06 -8.64 17.46
C LEU A 140 -7.64 -10.03 16.99
N ILE A 141 -6.77 -10.12 15.98
CA ILE A 141 -6.25 -11.39 15.47
C ILE A 141 -5.47 -12.13 16.57
N ALA A 142 -4.63 -11.44 17.34
CA ALA A 142 -3.87 -12.04 18.44
C ALA A 142 -4.78 -12.57 19.54
N ARG A 143 -5.85 -11.83 19.87
CA ARG A 143 -6.83 -12.24 20.88
C ARG A 143 -7.65 -13.44 20.41
N ILE A 144 -8.10 -13.45 19.16
CA ILE A 144 -8.88 -14.54 18.58
C ILE A 144 -8.01 -15.78 18.43
N SER A 145 -6.80 -15.64 17.88
CA SER A 145 -5.88 -16.76 17.64
C SER A 145 -5.38 -17.41 18.93
N SER A 146 -5.34 -16.65 20.03
CA SER A 146 -4.94 -17.12 21.36
C SER A 146 -6.10 -17.68 22.19
N ASN A 147 -7.35 -17.59 21.72
CA ASN A 147 -8.51 -18.03 22.47
C ASN A 147 -8.84 -19.50 22.14
N PRO A 148 -8.58 -20.46 23.06
CA PRO A 148 -8.87 -21.87 22.81
C PRO A 148 -10.38 -22.15 22.64
N LYS A 149 -11.26 -21.26 23.10
CA LYS A 149 -12.71 -21.38 22.87
C LYS A 149 -13.14 -21.09 21.43
N ILE A 150 -12.34 -20.34 20.67
CA ILE A 150 -12.65 -19.94 19.28
C ILE A 150 -11.85 -20.80 18.29
N MET A 151 -10.57 -21.06 18.58
CA MET A 151 -9.67 -21.81 17.69
C MET A 151 -9.62 -23.32 17.97
N GLY A 152 -10.17 -23.79 19.09
CA GLY A 152 -10.17 -25.21 19.45
C GLY A 152 -8.75 -25.81 19.49
N GLU A 153 -8.55 -26.88 18.73
CA GLU A 153 -7.26 -27.60 18.62
C GLU A 153 -6.22 -26.88 17.74
N TYR A 154 -6.61 -25.87 16.96
CA TYR A 154 -5.71 -25.09 16.09
C TYR A 154 -5.20 -23.79 16.75
N ASN A 155 -5.16 -23.76 18.08
CA ASN A 155 -4.67 -22.61 18.83
C ASN A 155 -3.21 -22.27 18.46
N SER A 156 -2.89 -20.98 18.39
CA SER A 156 -1.52 -20.53 18.19
C SER A 156 -0.60 -21.07 19.29
N LYS A 157 0.41 -21.83 18.87
CA LYS A 157 1.48 -22.29 19.77
C LYS A 157 2.25 -21.11 20.34
N PHE A 158 2.98 -21.34 21.42
CA PHE A 158 3.73 -20.31 22.15
C PHE A 158 4.58 -19.40 21.25
N ILE A 159 5.24 -19.96 20.23
CA ILE A 159 6.07 -19.20 19.27
C ILE A 159 5.21 -18.25 18.41
N SER A 160 4.09 -18.73 17.86
CA SER A 160 3.17 -17.92 17.05
C SER A 160 2.55 -16.79 17.89
N LYS A 161 2.21 -17.07 19.15
CA LYS A 161 1.67 -16.09 20.08
C LYS A 161 2.70 -15.01 20.43
N LEU A 162 3.96 -15.42 20.69
CA LEU A 162 5.06 -14.50 20.95
C LEU A 162 5.36 -13.60 19.75
N MET A 163 5.39 -14.15 18.53
CA MET A 163 5.58 -13.36 17.30
C MET A 163 4.43 -12.38 17.05
N LEU A 164 3.17 -12.77 17.29
CA LEU A 164 2.04 -11.84 17.14
C LEU A 164 2.10 -10.71 18.16
N TRP A 165 2.39 -11.02 19.42
CA TRP A 165 2.50 -10.02 20.49
C TRP A 165 3.71 -9.10 20.31
N SER A 166 4.85 -9.63 19.85
CA SER A 166 6.02 -8.79 19.55
C SER A 166 5.75 -7.86 18.36
N SER A 167 5.08 -8.36 17.32
CA SER A 167 4.68 -7.54 16.16
C SER A 167 3.69 -6.45 16.57
N PHE A 168 2.69 -6.80 17.40
CA PHE A 168 1.76 -5.82 17.97
C PHE A 168 2.47 -4.75 18.80
N ALA A 169 3.40 -5.15 19.68
CA ALA A 169 4.18 -4.22 20.50
C ALA A 169 5.08 -3.31 19.63
N ALA A 170 5.76 -3.86 18.64
CA ALA A 170 6.62 -3.09 17.73
C ALA A 170 5.80 -2.10 16.88
N MET A 171 4.68 -2.53 16.29
CA MET A 171 3.81 -1.65 15.50
C MET A 171 3.11 -0.61 16.37
N GLY A 172 2.68 -0.98 17.59
CA GLY A 172 2.11 -0.05 18.56
C GLY A 172 3.12 1.01 19.00
N ALA A 173 4.35 0.60 19.30
CA ALA A 173 5.43 1.53 19.63
C ALA A 173 5.74 2.48 18.45
N ALA A 174 5.76 1.97 17.22
CA ALA A 174 5.99 2.79 16.03
C ALA A 174 4.86 3.80 15.79
N ALA A 175 3.60 3.39 15.97
CA ALA A 175 2.44 4.27 15.85
C ALA A 175 2.45 5.37 16.93
N ILE A 176 2.79 5.01 18.17
CA ILE A 176 2.93 5.96 19.28
C ILE A 176 4.07 6.95 18.99
N ALA A 177 5.26 6.45 18.57
CA ALA A 177 6.38 7.29 18.20
C ALA A 177 6.05 8.27 17.06
N LEU A 178 5.26 7.82 16.08
CA LEU A 178 4.77 8.67 15.00
C LEU A 178 3.85 9.77 15.53
N CYS A 179 2.91 9.45 16.43
CA CYS A 179 2.07 10.46 17.09
C CYS A 179 2.89 11.47 17.92
N TYR A 180 3.95 11.01 18.61
CA TYR A 180 4.86 11.88 19.35
C TYR A 180 5.74 12.76 18.44
N THR A 181 6.08 12.29 17.23
CA THR A 181 6.91 13.07 16.28
C THR A 181 6.09 14.09 15.50
N LEU A 182 4.77 13.86 15.39
CA LEU A 182 3.82 14.77 14.73
C LEU A 182 3.29 15.88 15.65
N TYR A 183 3.53 15.80 16.97
CA TYR A 183 3.09 16.76 17.99
C TYR A 183 4.28 17.58 18.51
#